data_AF-A0A925RE95-F1
#
_entry.id   AF-A0A925RE95-F1
#
_cell.length_a   1.000
_cell.length_b   1.000
_cell.length_c   1.000
_cell.angle_alpha   90.00
_cell.angle_beta   90.00
_cell.angle_gamma   90.00
#
_symmetry.space_group_name_H-M   'P 1'
#
loop_
_entity.id
_entity.type
_entity.pdbx_description
1 polymer ?
#
loop_
_entity_poly.entity_id
_entity_poly.type
_entity_poly.pdbx_seq_one_letter_code
_entity_poly.pdbx_strand_id
1 'polypeptide(L)'
;MRDRKDATLEAAVGGFQSVADTGADLIQMITSNAEDKNEKLPGLHEAFAQSLKDVSSILDKEADTLHEHLPKLEVDLPSFHVAEYHESSAQNIKFVPRVVRFSADAETQARFLASLFEKLNEADQLVEGDGLKSDLASQLQSEGRISEENSRLVVDVLTEQLAAGALKVDGSKLAVADGHRWFHYFDSLIQKDLLISADDEGWMMERDLIKDLAHDGHLRVEVSCLNEQMYLGMARPDLFIRKPDRDFMVGYGKALVTTALMMLLIIVLGVTVSCIVKGPVALFFTFTFFIVGQFFHGFMQEILYSPTQQGMGAIASAVMTAQHRNPQVGMDVSETTQRVVAGIDAVPRAILWGFSQIVPDFSVFNSAAGFVENGFDVPFAETVVPAFLICLGFLIPCVLIAGALLKFRELESK
;
A
#
# COMPACT_ATOMS: atom_id res chain seq x y z
N MET A 1 9.94 -2.35 13.58
CA MET A 1 10.87 -1.96 12.49
C MET A 1 11.93 -1.04 13.08
N ARG A 2 13.07 -1.60 13.51
CA ARG A 2 14.18 -0.85 14.13
C ARG A 2 15.46 -1.23 13.39
N ASP A 3 16.18 -0.20 12.93
CA ASP A 3 17.62 -0.18 12.63
C ASP A 3 18.22 -1.38 11.89
N ARG A 4 17.96 -1.48 10.59
CA ARG A 4 18.94 -2.06 9.68
C ARG A 4 19.39 -0.96 8.74
N LYS A 5 20.56 -0.36 9.04
CA LYS A 5 21.22 0.61 8.16
C LYS A 5 21.67 -0.12 6.91
N ASP A 6 20.86 -0.05 5.86
CA ASP A 6 21.24 -0.63 4.57
C ASP A 6 22.03 0.41 3.76
N ALA A 7 23.26 0.03 3.38
CA ALA A 7 24.21 0.96 2.76
C ALA A 7 23.72 1.49 1.40
N THR A 8 22.85 0.73 0.73
CA THR A 8 22.20 1.09 -0.53
C THR A 8 21.18 2.22 -0.35
N LEU A 9 20.44 2.19 0.75
CA LEU A 9 19.44 3.20 1.09
C LEU A 9 20.11 4.50 1.56
N GLU A 10 21.22 4.42 2.30
CA GLU A 10 22.06 5.58 2.63
C GLU A 10 22.69 6.21 1.38
N ALA A 11 23.13 5.40 0.41
CA ALA A 11 23.67 5.89 -0.86
C ALA A 11 22.61 6.61 -1.71
N ALA A 12 21.41 6.05 -1.81
CA ALA A 12 20.29 6.68 -2.53
C ALA A 12 19.87 8.00 -1.85
N VAL A 13 19.71 8.00 -0.52
CA VAL A 13 19.40 9.22 0.27
C VAL A 13 20.49 10.28 0.08
N GLY A 14 21.76 9.91 0.13
CA GLY A 14 22.88 10.81 -0.12
C GLY A 14 22.86 11.42 -1.52
N GLY A 15 22.53 10.62 -2.54
CA GLY A 15 22.34 11.10 -3.91
C GLY A 15 21.21 12.12 -4.03
N PHE A 16 20.04 11.83 -3.46
CA PHE A 16 18.90 12.76 -3.45
C PHE A 16 19.22 14.05 -2.70
N GLN A 17 19.95 13.97 -1.59
CA GLN A 17 20.34 15.13 -0.80
C GLN A 17 21.34 16.01 -1.55
N SER A 18 22.31 15.40 -2.25
CA SER A 18 23.23 16.13 -3.14
C SER A 18 22.51 16.86 -4.28
N VAL A 19 21.47 16.25 -4.87
CA VAL A 19 20.64 16.90 -5.90
C VAL A 19 19.84 18.04 -5.30
N ALA A 20 19.27 17.85 -4.11
CA ALA A 20 18.50 18.88 -3.41
C ALA A 20 19.37 20.09 -3.07
N ASP A 21 20.58 19.88 -2.55
CA ASP A 21 21.53 20.94 -2.21
C ASP A 21 21.98 21.69 -3.48
N THR A 22 22.35 20.96 -4.54
CA THR A 22 22.75 21.58 -5.83
C THR A 22 21.60 22.36 -6.48
N GLY A 23 20.36 21.86 -6.32
CA GLY A 23 19.16 22.54 -6.79
C GLY A 23 18.83 23.80 -5.97
N ALA A 24 19.00 23.75 -4.65
CA ALA A 24 18.83 24.90 -3.76
C ALA A 24 19.84 26.01 -4.07
N ASP A 25 21.10 25.65 -4.30
CA ASP A 25 22.17 26.58 -4.70
C ASP A 25 21.86 27.24 -6.06
N LEU A 26 21.32 26.46 -7.02
CA LEU A 26 20.87 26.99 -8.31
C LEU A 26 19.74 28.01 -8.15
N ILE A 27 18.73 27.70 -7.32
CA ILE A 27 17.62 28.61 -7.05
C ILE A 27 18.09 29.89 -6.36
N GLN A 28 18.97 29.76 -5.35
CA GLN A 28 19.52 30.91 -4.63
C GLN A 28 20.33 31.82 -5.56
N MET A 29 21.12 31.26 -6.47
CA MET A 29 21.88 32.05 -7.44
C MET A 29 21.02 32.65 -8.56
N ILE A 30 19.97 31.97 -9.01
CA ILE A 30 18.99 32.56 -9.93
C ILE A 30 18.27 33.73 -9.26
N THR A 31 17.94 33.60 -7.98
CA THR A 31 17.26 34.64 -7.20
C THR A 31 18.18 35.85 -7.00
N SER A 32 19.45 35.65 -6.68
CA SER A 32 20.43 36.74 -6.56
C SER A 32 20.76 37.40 -7.91
N ASN A 33 20.85 36.62 -9.00
CA ASN A 33 21.11 37.15 -10.34
C ASN A 33 19.89 37.85 -10.96
N ALA A 34 18.68 37.58 -10.46
CA ALA A 34 17.49 38.35 -10.84
C ALA A 34 17.53 39.78 -10.25
N GLU A 35 18.21 39.98 -9.13
CA GLU A 35 18.43 41.28 -8.50
C GLU A 35 19.57 42.07 -9.18
N ASP A 36 20.67 41.40 -9.54
CA ASP A 36 21.81 41.99 -10.26
C ASP A 36 21.87 41.54 -11.72
N LYS A 37 21.32 42.36 -12.62
CA LYS A 37 21.34 42.14 -14.08
C LYS A 37 22.78 42.13 -14.65
N ASN A 38 23.45 40.99 -14.61
CA ASN A 38 24.39 40.46 -15.62
C ASN A 38 25.40 39.52 -14.96
N GLU A 39 25.13 38.22 -14.99
CA GLU A 39 26.18 37.25 -15.28
C GLU A 39 25.56 35.96 -15.79
N LYS A 40 26.10 35.42 -16.88
CA LYS A 40 25.77 34.05 -17.30
C LYS A 40 26.25 33.13 -16.19
N LEU A 41 25.49 32.09 -15.85
CA LEU A 41 25.86 31.03 -14.91
C LEU A 41 26.55 29.88 -15.66
N PRO A 42 27.89 29.92 -15.93
CA PRO A 42 28.55 28.80 -16.59
C PRO A 42 28.68 27.61 -15.62
N GLY A 43 28.27 26.43 -16.07
CA GLY A 43 28.61 25.15 -15.43
C GLY A 43 27.68 24.64 -14.33
N LEU A 44 26.83 25.48 -13.71
CA LEU A 44 25.94 24.99 -12.64
C LEU A 44 24.79 24.13 -13.16
N HIS A 45 24.24 24.45 -14.35
CA HIS A 45 23.25 23.60 -15.02
C HIS A 45 23.84 22.24 -15.41
N GLU A 46 25.12 22.20 -15.79
CA GLU A 46 25.83 20.96 -16.09
C GLU A 46 26.08 20.15 -14.82
N ALA A 47 26.46 20.79 -13.71
CA ALA A 47 26.61 20.14 -12.42
C ALA A 47 25.28 19.57 -11.90
N PHE A 48 24.18 20.31 -12.03
CA PHE A 48 22.85 19.81 -11.67
C PHE A 48 22.42 18.65 -12.58
N ALA A 49 22.60 18.78 -13.89
CA ALA A 49 22.31 17.69 -14.84
C ALA A 49 23.15 16.44 -14.57
N GLN A 50 24.42 16.59 -14.15
CA GLN A 50 25.27 15.47 -13.78
C GLN A 50 24.79 14.82 -12.48
N SER A 51 24.42 15.61 -11.47
CA SER A 51 23.88 15.07 -10.22
C SER A 51 22.57 14.28 -10.44
N LEU A 52 21.72 14.73 -11.38
CA LEU A 52 20.52 14.00 -11.79
C LEU A 52 20.85 12.68 -12.50
N LYS A 53 21.87 12.67 -13.37
CA LYS A 53 22.35 11.45 -14.02
C LYS A 53 22.93 10.46 -13.02
N ASP A 54 23.67 10.95 -12.02
CA ASP A 54 24.28 10.10 -11.01
C ASP A 54 23.20 9.43 -10.16
N VAL A 55 22.17 10.17 -9.75
CA VAL A 55 20.98 9.61 -9.07
C VAL A 55 20.23 8.62 -9.97
N SER A 56 20.01 8.94 -11.24
CA SER A 56 19.39 8.00 -12.20
C SER A 56 20.17 6.69 -12.27
N SER A 57 21.50 6.75 -12.33
CA SER A 57 22.34 5.54 -12.39
C SER A 57 22.28 4.71 -11.12
N ILE A 58 22.17 5.35 -9.95
CA ILE A 58 22.01 4.67 -8.66
C ILE A 58 20.65 3.99 -8.60
N LEU A 59 19.59 4.68 -9.04
CA LEU A 59 18.24 4.12 -9.11
C LEU A 59 18.17 2.94 -10.07
N ASP A 60 18.77 3.03 -11.26
CA ASP A 60 18.76 1.93 -12.24
C ASP A 60 19.54 0.71 -11.74
N LYS A 61 20.68 0.94 -11.05
CA LYS A 61 21.54 -0.14 -10.56
C LYS A 61 21.00 -0.84 -9.33
N GLU A 62 20.36 -0.08 -8.43
CA GLU A 62 19.86 -0.58 -7.15
C GLU A 62 18.33 -0.69 -7.14
N ALA A 63 17.68 -0.66 -8.31
CA ALA A 63 16.23 -0.67 -8.47
C ALA A 63 15.57 -1.82 -7.69
N ASP A 64 16.08 -3.05 -7.86
CA ASP A 64 15.57 -4.25 -7.21
C ASP A 64 15.67 -4.13 -5.68
N THR A 65 16.83 -3.70 -5.18
CA THR A 65 17.11 -3.52 -3.75
C THR A 65 16.22 -2.43 -3.14
N LEU A 66 16.05 -1.30 -3.82
CA LEU A 66 15.19 -0.21 -3.38
C LEU A 66 13.71 -0.62 -3.39
N HIS A 67 13.30 -1.38 -4.40
CA HIS A 67 11.96 -1.96 -4.48
C HIS A 67 11.68 -2.93 -3.32
N GLU A 68 12.67 -3.72 -2.90
CA GLU A 68 12.53 -4.61 -1.73
C GLU A 68 12.39 -3.86 -0.40
N HIS A 69 12.82 -2.61 -0.34
CA HIS A 69 12.73 -1.74 0.83
C HIS A 69 11.47 -0.87 0.86
N LEU A 70 10.65 -0.90 -0.20
CA LEU A 70 9.34 -0.25 -0.17
C LEU A 70 8.50 -0.81 0.97
N PRO A 71 7.64 0.02 1.61
CA PRO A 71 6.79 -0.42 2.70
C PRO A 71 5.92 -1.61 2.24
N LYS A 72 6.24 -2.80 2.76
CA LYS A 72 5.50 -4.03 2.51
C LYS A 72 4.31 -4.09 3.47
N LEU A 73 3.12 -4.30 2.93
CA LEU A 73 1.97 -4.72 3.71
C LEU A 73 1.98 -6.25 3.74
N GLU A 74 2.49 -6.81 4.82
CA GLU A 74 2.46 -8.27 5.05
C GLU A 74 1.06 -8.64 5.55
N VAL A 75 0.30 -9.36 4.71
CA VAL A 75 -1.00 -9.90 5.06
C VAL A 75 -0.88 -11.42 5.04
N ASP A 76 -1.11 -12.07 6.18
CA ASP A 76 -1.26 -13.52 6.21
C ASP A 76 -2.50 -13.90 5.40
N LEU A 77 -2.28 -14.57 4.26
CA LEU A 77 -3.34 -14.98 3.35
C LEU A 77 -3.74 -16.43 3.62
N PRO A 78 -4.84 -16.71 4.35
CA PRO A 78 -5.55 -17.96 4.13
C PRO A 78 -6.07 -17.97 2.68
N SER A 79 -6.34 -19.17 2.14
CA SER A 79 -6.88 -19.36 0.78
C SER A 79 -7.91 -18.26 0.41
N PHE A 80 -7.58 -17.45 -0.59
CA PHE A 80 -8.33 -16.25 -0.97
C PHE A 80 -8.79 -16.33 -2.43
N HIS A 81 -9.79 -15.53 -2.77
CA HIS A 81 -10.39 -15.49 -4.10
C HIS A 81 -9.84 -14.28 -4.87
N VAL A 82 -9.41 -14.49 -6.11
CA VAL A 82 -9.11 -13.41 -7.07
C VAL A 82 -10.28 -13.33 -8.04
N ALA A 83 -10.89 -12.16 -8.16
CA ALA A 83 -11.92 -11.91 -9.16
C ALA A 83 -11.47 -10.72 -10.00
N GLU A 84 -11.36 -10.92 -11.31
CA GLU A 84 -11.11 -9.83 -12.25
C GLU A 84 -12.44 -9.13 -12.56
N TYR A 85 -12.50 -7.83 -12.30
CA TYR A 85 -13.73 -7.05 -12.47
C TYR A 85 -13.74 -6.42 -13.86
N HIS A 86 -14.41 -7.07 -14.82
CA HIS A 86 -14.78 -6.45 -16.09
C HIS A 86 -16.27 -6.12 -16.08
N GLU A 87 -16.61 -4.86 -16.37
CA GLU A 87 -17.96 -4.27 -16.29
C GLU A 87 -19.07 -5.05 -17.03
N SER A 88 -18.72 -5.98 -17.91
CA SER A 88 -19.69 -6.71 -18.75
C SER A 88 -19.75 -8.22 -18.51
N SER A 89 -18.88 -8.80 -17.68
CA SER A 89 -18.88 -10.24 -17.44
C SER A 89 -18.24 -10.64 -16.11
N ALA A 90 -18.80 -10.16 -15.01
CA ALA A 90 -18.53 -10.72 -13.69
C ALA A 90 -19.15 -12.12 -13.59
N GLN A 91 -18.56 -13.11 -14.28
CA GLN A 91 -18.74 -14.49 -13.83
C GLN A 91 -18.05 -14.56 -12.47
N ASN A 92 -18.85 -14.69 -11.42
CA ASN A 92 -18.37 -15.05 -10.10
C ASN A 92 -17.65 -16.39 -10.22
N ILE A 93 -16.33 -16.35 -10.48
CA ILE A 93 -15.48 -17.52 -10.37
C ILE A 93 -15.45 -17.84 -8.88
N LYS A 94 -16.36 -18.72 -8.46
CA LYS A 94 -16.57 -19.13 -7.06
C LYS A 94 -15.32 -19.75 -6.42
N PHE A 95 -14.32 -20.08 -7.23
CA PHE A 95 -13.07 -20.68 -6.79
C PHE A 95 -11.98 -20.34 -7.81
N VAL A 96 -10.97 -19.57 -7.41
CA VAL A 96 -9.74 -19.53 -8.22
C VAL A 96 -9.04 -20.85 -7.96
N PRO A 97 -8.91 -21.73 -8.96
CA PRO A 97 -8.14 -22.94 -8.77
C PRO A 97 -6.73 -22.55 -8.33
N ARG A 98 -6.19 -23.31 -7.36
CA ARG A 98 -4.79 -23.20 -6.90
C ARG A 98 -3.81 -23.13 -8.08
N VAL A 99 -4.20 -23.73 -9.19
CA VAL A 99 -3.51 -23.73 -10.45
C VAL A 99 -4.20 -22.75 -11.40
N VAL A 100 -3.48 -21.72 -11.82
CA VAL A 100 -3.95 -20.70 -12.76
C VAL A 100 -3.42 -21.05 -14.15
N ARG A 101 -4.32 -20.99 -15.14
CA ARG A 101 -3.97 -21.10 -16.56
C ARG A 101 -4.13 -19.71 -17.18
N PHE A 102 -3.05 -19.13 -17.69
CA PHE A 102 -3.06 -17.78 -18.26
C PHE A 102 -2.24 -17.73 -19.55
N SER A 103 -2.60 -16.79 -20.43
CA SER A 103 -1.79 -16.48 -21.61
C SER A 103 -0.63 -15.59 -21.18
N ALA A 104 0.60 -16.06 -21.36
CA ALA A 104 1.79 -15.30 -21.01
C ALA A 104 2.02 -14.18 -22.02
N ASP A 105 2.32 -12.98 -21.54
CA ASP A 105 2.89 -11.92 -22.38
C ASP A 105 4.37 -12.25 -22.72
N ALA A 106 4.96 -11.48 -23.63
CA ALA A 106 6.32 -11.71 -24.10
C ALA A 106 7.36 -11.72 -22.96
N GLU A 107 7.22 -10.81 -21.99
CA GLU A 107 8.14 -10.73 -20.86
C GLU A 107 7.99 -11.94 -19.92
N THR A 108 6.75 -12.29 -19.56
CA THR A 108 6.44 -13.44 -18.71
C THR A 108 6.91 -14.73 -19.38
N GLN A 109 6.72 -14.84 -20.70
CA GLN A 109 7.22 -15.96 -21.49
C GLN A 109 8.75 -16.04 -21.45
N ALA A 110 9.45 -14.92 -21.63
CA ALA A 110 10.92 -14.87 -21.57
C ALA A 110 11.45 -15.25 -20.18
N ARG A 111 10.86 -14.69 -19.12
CA ARG A 111 11.23 -15.00 -17.72
C ARG A 111 10.98 -16.46 -17.38
N PHE A 112 9.83 -16.99 -17.79
CA PHE A 112 9.47 -18.38 -17.61
C PHE A 112 10.49 -19.30 -18.29
N LEU A 113 10.76 -19.09 -19.59
CA LEU A 113 11.69 -19.92 -20.35
C LEU A 113 13.10 -19.81 -19.75
N ALA A 114 13.53 -18.61 -19.35
CA ALA A 114 14.81 -18.43 -18.68
C ALA A 114 14.92 -19.25 -17.39
N SER A 115 13.93 -19.15 -16.50
CA SER A 115 13.94 -19.90 -15.22
C SER A 115 13.89 -21.41 -15.42
N LEU A 116 13.11 -21.90 -16.40
CA LEU A 116 12.99 -23.31 -16.72
C LEU A 116 14.32 -23.85 -17.27
N PHE A 117 14.94 -23.12 -18.19
CA PHE A 117 16.22 -23.51 -18.77
C PHE A 117 17.36 -23.40 -17.76
N GLU A 118 17.39 -22.40 -16.88
CA GLU A 118 18.35 -22.36 -15.78
C GLU A 118 18.25 -23.60 -14.89
N LYS A 119 17.04 -23.98 -14.50
CA LYS A 119 16.80 -25.18 -13.68
C LYS A 119 17.22 -26.48 -14.41
N LEU A 120 16.85 -26.62 -15.68
CA LEU A 120 17.24 -27.80 -16.48
C LEU A 120 18.76 -27.84 -16.74
N ASN A 121 19.41 -26.67 -16.85
CA ASN A 121 20.86 -26.56 -17.01
C ASN A 121 21.62 -26.90 -15.73
N GLU A 122 21.06 -26.54 -14.56
CA GLU A 122 21.59 -26.96 -13.26
C GLU A 122 21.44 -28.47 -13.02
N ALA A 123 20.40 -29.08 -13.60
CA ALA A 123 20.13 -30.52 -13.52
C ALA A 123 20.86 -31.36 -14.60
N ASP A 124 21.69 -30.74 -15.46
CA ASP A 124 22.37 -31.39 -16.60
C ASP A 124 21.39 -32.13 -17.55
N GLN A 125 20.20 -31.56 -17.73
CA GLN A 125 19.10 -32.13 -18.50
C GLN A 125 18.97 -31.59 -19.93
N LEU A 126 19.73 -30.56 -20.32
CA LEU A 126 19.57 -29.91 -21.62
C LEU A 126 20.34 -30.57 -22.77
N VAL A 127 21.52 -31.14 -22.50
CA VAL A 127 22.49 -31.55 -23.53
C VAL A 127 22.76 -33.05 -23.47
N GLU A 128 22.89 -33.68 -24.64
CA GLU A 128 23.44 -35.03 -24.82
C GLU A 128 24.46 -35.02 -25.97
N GLY A 129 25.75 -35.15 -25.62
CA GLY A 129 26.84 -35.02 -26.60
C GLY A 129 27.01 -33.57 -27.08
N ASP A 130 27.08 -33.35 -28.39
CA ASP A 130 27.19 -32.03 -29.03
C ASP A 130 25.82 -31.40 -29.37
N GLY A 131 24.72 -32.00 -28.91
CA GLY A 131 23.35 -31.59 -29.27
C GLY A 131 22.40 -31.56 -28.07
N LEU A 132 21.16 -31.13 -28.34
CA LEU A 132 20.07 -31.15 -27.35
C LEU A 132 19.60 -32.58 -27.10
N LYS A 133 19.13 -32.86 -25.88
CA LYS A 133 18.54 -34.16 -25.53
C LYS A 133 17.33 -34.49 -26.40
N SER A 134 17.24 -35.75 -26.84
CA SER A 134 16.15 -36.23 -27.70
C SER A 134 14.78 -36.23 -27.02
N ASP A 135 14.74 -36.29 -25.69
CA ASP A 135 13.52 -36.24 -24.86
C ASP A 135 13.20 -34.84 -24.31
N LEU A 136 13.95 -33.81 -24.72
CA LEU A 136 13.82 -32.44 -24.19
C LEU A 136 12.41 -31.87 -24.39
N ALA A 137 11.75 -32.12 -25.53
CA ALA A 137 10.38 -31.67 -25.75
C ALA A 137 9.39 -32.27 -24.75
N SER A 138 9.54 -33.56 -24.41
CA SER A 138 8.70 -34.24 -23.41
C SER A 138 9.02 -33.78 -21.98
N GLN A 139 10.27 -33.43 -21.70
CA GLN A 139 10.66 -32.83 -20.43
C GLN A 139 10.09 -31.41 -20.27
N LEU A 140 10.16 -30.58 -21.31
CA LEU A 140 9.55 -29.24 -21.32
C LEU A 140 8.03 -29.30 -21.13
N GLN A 141 7.36 -30.28 -21.74
CA GLN A 141 5.93 -30.50 -21.54
C GLN A 141 5.59 -30.88 -20.09
N SER A 142 6.36 -31.78 -19.48
CA SER A 142 6.07 -32.30 -18.14
C SER A 142 6.50 -31.36 -17.00
N GLU A 143 7.69 -30.77 -17.09
CA GLU A 143 8.20 -29.83 -16.08
C GLU A 143 7.69 -28.40 -16.30
N GLY A 144 7.62 -27.96 -17.55
CA GLY A 144 7.15 -26.62 -17.91
C GLY A 144 5.63 -26.49 -17.89
N ARG A 145 4.89 -27.60 -18.05
CA ARG A 145 3.43 -27.60 -18.32
C ARG A 145 3.04 -26.74 -19.52
N ILE A 146 3.84 -26.84 -20.58
CA ILE A 146 3.64 -26.16 -21.86
C ILE A 146 2.90 -27.13 -22.81
N SER A 147 2.18 -26.61 -23.81
CA SER A 147 1.60 -27.45 -24.87
C SER A 147 2.69 -28.24 -25.63
N GLU A 148 2.31 -29.38 -26.19
CA GLU A 148 3.21 -30.26 -26.94
C GLU A 148 3.81 -29.54 -28.16
N GLU A 149 2.99 -28.74 -28.84
CA GLU A 149 3.37 -28.00 -30.05
C GLU A 149 4.38 -26.89 -29.73
N ASN A 150 4.14 -26.12 -28.66
CA ASN A 150 5.07 -25.08 -28.22
C ASN A 150 6.38 -25.68 -27.67
N SER A 151 6.32 -26.85 -27.04
CA SER A 151 7.52 -27.56 -26.57
C SER A 151 8.39 -28.02 -27.75
N ARG A 152 7.78 -28.49 -28.84
CA ARG A 152 8.51 -28.83 -30.09
C ARG A 152 9.11 -27.59 -30.73
N LEU A 153 8.34 -26.52 -30.85
CA LEU A 153 8.80 -25.25 -31.42
C LEU A 153 10.06 -24.73 -30.70
N VAL A 154 10.08 -24.77 -29.37
CA VAL A 154 11.27 -24.35 -28.60
C VAL A 154 12.49 -25.20 -28.94
N VAL A 155 12.34 -26.53 -29.03
CA VAL A 155 13.46 -27.42 -29.37
C VAL A 155 13.94 -27.19 -30.80
N ASP A 156 13.03 -26.97 -31.76
CA ASP A 156 13.38 -26.70 -33.15
C ASP A 156 14.16 -25.37 -33.26
N VAL A 157 13.65 -24.30 -32.66
CA VAL A 157 14.31 -22.99 -32.63
C VAL A 157 15.67 -23.09 -31.96
N LEU A 158 15.80 -23.78 -30.81
CA LEU A 158 17.09 -23.93 -30.15
C LEU A 158 18.09 -24.76 -30.97
N THR A 159 17.61 -25.76 -31.71
CA THR A 159 18.46 -26.54 -32.62
C THR A 159 18.99 -25.66 -33.75
N GLU A 160 18.14 -24.80 -34.32
CA GLU A 160 18.56 -23.81 -35.31
C GLU A 160 19.55 -22.79 -34.73
N GLN A 161 19.31 -22.31 -33.51
CA GLN A 161 20.21 -21.34 -32.85
C GLN A 161 21.56 -21.97 -32.44
N LEU A 162 21.58 -23.27 -32.14
CA LEU A 162 22.81 -24.03 -31.94
C LEU A 162 23.60 -24.17 -33.24
N ALA A 163 22.92 -24.47 -34.35
CA ALA A 163 23.54 -24.54 -35.68
C ALA A 163 24.04 -23.16 -36.16
N ALA A 164 23.33 -22.08 -35.80
CA ALA A 164 23.72 -20.71 -36.08
C ALA A 164 24.87 -20.19 -35.18
N GLY A 165 25.24 -20.94 -34.14
CA GLY A 165 26.30 -20.59 -33.20
C GLY A 165 25.92 -19.54 -32.14
N ALA A 166 24.63 -19.23 -32.00
CA ALA A 166 24.11 -18.34 -30.94
C ALA A 166 24.08 -19.04 -29.57
N LEU A 167 24.08 -20.37 -29.57
CA LEU A 167 24.23 -21.21 -28.38
C LEU A 167 25.53 -22.02 -28.47
N LYS A 168 26.16 -22.26 -27.33
CA LYS A 168 27.35 -23.11 -27.20
C LYS A 168 27.09 -24.17 -26.15
N VAL A 169 27.57 -25.37 -26.44
CA VAL A 169 27.65 -26.46 -25.47
C VAL A 169 28.94 -26.28 -24.68
N ASP A 170 28.82 -26.10 -23.36
CA ASP A 170 29.94 -26.07 -22.41
C ASP A 170 29.84 -27.30 -21.50
N GLY A 171 30.39 -28.43 -21.97
CA GLY A 171 30.28 -29.72 -21.29
C GLY A 171 28.86 -30.29 -21.34
N SER A 172 28.24 -30.49 -20.16
CA SER A 172 26.84 -30.93 -20.04
C SER A 172 25.83 -29.78 -20.05
N LYS A 173 26.30 -28.53 -20.21
CA LYS A 173 25.50 -27.32 -20.05
C LYS A 173 25.37 -26.57 -21.36
N LEU A 174 24.23 -25.90 -21.53
CA LEU A 174 24.01 -24.95 -22.61
C LEU A 174 24.36 -23.55 -22.10
N ALA A 175 25.09 -22.77 -22.90
CA ALA A 175 25.40 -21.38 -22.63
C ALA A 175 25.10 -20.52 -23.85
N VAL A 176 24.62 -19.30 -23.62
CA VAL A 176 24.43 -18.31 -24.69
C VAL A 176 25.80 -17.84 -25.16
N ALA A 177 26.06 -17.90 -26.47
CA ALA A 177 27.38 -17.63 -27.05
C ALA A 177 27.91 -16.21 -26.76
N ASP A 178 26.98 -15.26 -26.62
CA ASP A 178 27.24 -13.84 -26.33
C ASP A 178 27.43 -13.54 -24.83
N GLY A 179 27.31 -14.54 -23.94
CA GLY A 179 27.47 -14.38 -22.49
C GLY A 179 26.30 -13.66 -21.80
N HIS A 180 25.24 -13.32 -22.53
CA HIS A 180 24.01 -12.77 -21.97
C HIS A 180 23.24 -13.82 -21.15
N ARG A 181 22.45 -13.34 -20.17
CA ARG A 181 21.54 -14.18 -19.38
C ARG A 181 20.44 -14.76 -20.27
N TRP A 182 19.89 -15.91 -19.86
CA TRP A 182 18.80 -16.58 -20.56
C TRP A 182 17.58 -15.70 -20.83
N PHE A 183 17.25 -14.80 -19.90
CA PHE A 183 16.15 -13.85 -20.06
C PHE A 183 16.30 -13.00 -21.33
N HIS A 184 17.43 -12.31 -21.51
CA HIS A 184 17.66 -11.46 -22.69
C HIS A 184 17.73 -12.28 -23.98
N TYR A 185 18.24 -13.51 -23.90
CA TYR A 185 18.26 -14.40 -25.05
C TYR A 185 16.84 -14.75 -25.52
N PHE A 186 15.98 -15.23 -24.61
CA PHE A 186 14.60 -15.58 -24.95
C PHE A 186 13.77 -14.36 -25.34
N ASP A 187 13.93 -13.22 -24.66
CA ASP A 187 13.30 -11.97 -25.04
C ASP A 187 13.67 -11.59 -26.49
N SER A 188 14.96 -11.71 -26.86
CA SER A 188 15.38 -11.42 -28.23
C SER A 188 14.80 -12.38 -29.28
N LEU A 189 14.49 -13.63 -28.91
CA LEU A 189 13.86 -14.60 -29.81
C LEU A 189 12.36 -14.29 -29.98
N ILE A 190 11.68 -13.90 -28.91
CA ILE A 190 10.27 -13.53 -28.93
C ILE A 190 10.07 -12.24 -29.73
N GLN A 191 10.93 -11.23 -29.53
CA GLN A 191 10.91 -9.97 -30.30
C GLN A 191 11.22 -10.17 -31.79
N LYS A 192 11.89 -11.27 -32.15
CA LYS A 192 12.16 -11.67 -33.54
C LYS A 192 11.07 -12.56 -34.13
N ASP A 193 9.95 -12.73 -33.42
CA ASP A 193 8.82 -13.56 -33.85
C ASP A 193 9.17 -15.04 -34.07
N LEU A 194 10.27 -15.53 -33.47
CA LEU A 194 10.71 -16.93 -33.61
C LEU A 194 9.99 -17.87 -32.64
N LEU A 195 9.42 -17.33 -31.56
CA LEU A 195 8.70 -18.08 -30.53
C LEU A 195 7.20 -17.71 -30.48
N ILE A 196 6.60 -17.46 -31.64
CA ILE A 196 5.15 -17.31 -31.76
C ILE A 196 4.50 -18.67 -31.50
N SER A 197 3.48 -18.70 -30.63
CA SER A 197 2.76 -19.95 -30.30
C SER A 197 2.29 -20.66 -31.58
N ALA A 198 2.55 -21.97 -31.65
CA ALA A 198 2.01 -22.83 -32.71
C ALA A 198 0.55 -23.23 -32.44
N ASP A 199 0.10 -23.09 -31.19
CA ASP A 199 -1.25 -23.40 -30.71
C ASP A 199 -2.24 -22.25 -30.97
N ASP A 200 -3.49 -22.59 -31.31
CA ASP A 200 -4.63 -21.67 -31.48
C ASP A 200 -4.96 -20.91 -30.17
N GLU A 201 -4.66 -21.50 -29.00
CA GLU A 201 -4.88 -20.86 -27.69
C GLU A 201 -3.73 -19.94 -27.24
N GLY A 202 -2.63 -19.86 -27.99
CA GLY A 202 -1.45 -19.06 -27.62
C GLY A 202 -0.53 -19.74 -26.58
N TRP A 203 0.38 -18.97 -25.99
CA TRP A 203 1.27 -19.45 -24.92
C TRP A 203 0.52 -19.58 -23.58
N MET A 204 -0.29 -20.64 -23.47
CA MET A 204 -1.01 -20.95 -22.24
C MET A 204 -0.07 -21.61 -21.23
N MET A 205 0.16 -20.94 -20.10
CA MET A 205 0.98 -21.43 -19.00
C MET A 205 0.11 -21.86 -17.83
N GLU A 206 0.44 -23.01 -17.24
CA GLU A 206 -0.24 -23.54 -16.06
C GLU A 206 0.69 -23.50 -14.83
N ARG A 207 0.29 -22.74 -13.79
CA ARG A 207 1.12 -22.51 -12.59
C ARG A 207 0.33 -22.55 -11.28
N ASP A 208 0.91 -23.18 -10.26
CA ASP A 208 0.39 -23.21 -8.90
C ASP A 208 0.78 -21.92 -8.16
N LEU A 209 -0.22 -21.15 -7.71
CA LEU A 209 -0.03 -19.87 -7.02
C LEU A 209 0.86 -19.98 -5.77
N ILE A 210 0.83 -21.13 -5.09
CA ILE A 210 1.50 -21.31 -3.79
C ILE A 210 2.83 -22.05 -3.96
N LYS A 211 2.90 -23.05 -4.86
CA LYS A 211 4.14 -23.81 -5.06
C LYS A 211 5.10 -23.16 -6.04
N ASP A 212 4.56 -22.57 -7.11
CA ASP A 212 5.38 -22.14 -8.24
C ASP A 212 5.61 -20.63 -8.24
N LEU A 213 4.68 -19.85 -7.65
CA LEU A 213 4.73 -18.39 -7.66
C LEU A 213 5.09 -17.77 -6.29
N ALA A 214 4.72 -18.41 -5.17
CA ALA A 214 5.07 -17.91 -3.85
C ALA A 214 6.48 -18.37 -3.44
N HIS A 215 7.42 -17.43 -3.33
CA HIS A 215 8.76 -17.69 -2.79
C HIS A 215 8.73 -17.45 -1.27
N ASP A 216 9.25 -18.40 -0.50
CA ASP A 216 9.29 -18.35 0.98
C ASP A 216 7.92 -18.12 1.65
N GLY A 217 6.82 -18.56 1.01
CA GLY A 217 5.46 -18.37 1.51
C GLY A 217 4.87 -16.97 1.26
N HIS A 218 5.61 -16.11 0.55
CA HIS A 218 5.14 -14.78 0.16
C HIS A 218 4.81 -14.73 -1.33
N LEU A 219 3.60 -14.25 -1.64
CA LEU A 219 3.19 -13.95 -3.01
C LEU A 219 3.37 -12.46 -3.27
N ARG A 220 4.30 -12.11 -4.16
CA ARG A 220 4.50 -10.74 -4.63
C ARG A 220 3.56 -10.49 -5.80
N VAL A 221 2.62 -9.57 -5.64
CA VAL A 221 1.72 -9.12 -6.71
C VAL A 221 2.18 -7.74 -7.13
N GLU A 222 2.63 -7.63 -8.38
CA GLU A 222 3.01 -6.36 -8.98
C GLU A 222 1.98 -6.01 -10.05
N VAL A 223 1.55 -4.75 -10.04
CA VAL A 223 0.68 -4.22 -11.08
C VAL A 223 1.42 -3.09 -11.76
N SER A 224 1.70 -3.27 -13.04
CA SER A 224 2.33 -2.27 -13.90
C SER A 224 1.39 -1.91 -15.05
N CYS A 225 1.46 -0.66 -15.50
CA CYS A 225 0.83 -0.27 -16.76
C CYS A 225 1.72 -0.77 -17.90
N LEU A 226 1.26 -1.79 -18.64
CA LEU A 226 2.01 -2.39 -19.75
C LEU A 226 2.17 -1.46 -20.95
N ASN A 227 1.35 -0.42 -21.07
CA ASN A 227 1.36 0.50 -22.20
C ASN A 227 1.39 1.95 -21.73
N GLU A 228 2.33 2.73 -22.28
CA GLU A 228 2.50 4.18 -22.03
C GLU A 228 1.25 5.00 -22.40
N GLN A 229 0.35 4.43 -23.21
CA GLN A 229 -0.93 5.06 -23.58
C GLN A 229 -2.07 4.83 -22.58
N MET A 230 -1.85 4.04 -21.52
CA MET A 230 -2.82 3.90 -20.42
C MET A 230 -2.70 5.09 -19.47
N TYR A 231 -3.42 6.18 -19.81
CA TYR A 231 -3.42 7.42 -19.02
C TYR A 231 -4.15 7.32 -17.67
N LEU A 232 -4.92 6.25 -17.42
CA LEU A 232 -5.48 5.95 -16.10
C LEU A 232 -4.59 4.92 -15.41
N GLY A 233 -3.75 5.40 -14.49
CA GLY A 233 -3.08 4.54 -13.52
C GLY A 233 -4.09 3.96 -12.53
N MET A 234 -3.72 2.83 -11.94
CA MET A 234 -4.47 2.20 -10.85
C MET A 234 -4.26 2.99 -9.56
N ALA A 235 -5.33 3.47 -8.92
CA ALA A 235 -5.22 4.14 -7.64
C ALA A 235 -4.94 3.09 -6.53
N ARG A 236 -4.27 3.49 -5.44
CA ARG A 236 -4.03 2.60 -4.28
C ARG A 236 -5.27 1.85 -3.78
N PRO A 237 -6.51 2.41 -3.75
CA PRO A 237 -7.68 1.65 -3.31
C PRO A 237 -8.18 0.61 -4.32
N ASP A 238 -7.71 0.64 -5.57
CA ASP A 238 -8.20 -0.26 -6.62
C ASP A 238 -7.62 -1.68 -6.46
N LEU A 239 -6.50 -1.83 -5.72
CA LEU A 239 -5.93 -3.14 -5.39
C LEU A 239 -6.38 -3.51 -3.98
N PHE A 240 -7.32 -4.44 -3.87
CA PHE A 240 -7.71 -4.96 -2.56
C PHE A 240 -7.86 -6.47 -2.62
N ILE A 241 -7.48 -7.11 -1.52
CA ILE A 241 -7.67 -8.54 -1.34
C ILE A 241 -9.04 -8.76 -0.72
N ARG A 242 -9.94 -9.36 -1.49
CA ARG A 242 -11.28 -9.70 -1.00
C ARG A 242 -11.21 -10.91 -0.08
N LYS A 243 -11.55 -10.70 1.20
CA LYS A 243 -11.78 -11.78 2.18
C LYS A 243 -13.01 -12.61 1.77
N PRO A 244 -13.13 -13.87 2.20
CA PRO A 244 -14.25 -14.74 1.81
C PRO A 244 -15.60 -14.11 2.14
N ASP A 245 -16.52 -14.15 1.18
CA ASP A 245 -17.88 -13.67 1.37
C ASP A 245 -18.58 -14.52 2.44
N ARG A 246 -19.18 -13.85 3.44
CA ARG A 246 -20.10 -14.47 4.38
C ARG A 246 -21.54 -14.20 3.96
N ASP A 247 -22.45 -15.02 4.48
CA ASP A 247 -23.88 -14.80 4.27
C ASP A 247 -24.28 -13.39 4.71
N PHE A 248 -25.07 -12.72 3.87
CA PHE A 248 -25.50 -11.33 4.09
C PHE A 248 -26.17 -11.16 5.45
N MET A 249 -26.95 -12.15 5.90
CA MET A 249 -27.64 -12.09 7.20
C MET A 249 -26.67 -11.97 8.38
N VAL A 250 -25.48 -12.56 8.26
CA VAL A 250 -24.45 -12.49 9.30
C VAL A 250 -23.80 -11.10 9.32
N GLY A 251 -23.49 -10.54 8.15
CA GLY A 251 -22.95 -9.17 8.03
C GLY A 251 -23.96 -8.12 8.52
N TYR A 252 -25.20 -8.23 8.05
CA TYR A 252 -26.31 -7.36 8.44
C TYR A 252 -26.61 -7.44 9.95
N GLY A 253 -26.65 -8.64 10.52
CA GLY A 253 -26.86 -8.83 11.95
C GLY A 253 -25.79 -8.17 12.82
N LYS A 254 -24.51 -8.24 12.41
CA LYS A 254 -23.42 -7.55 13.11
C LYS A 254 -23.57 -6.03 13.04
N ALA A 255 -23.90 -5.48 11.87
CA ALA A 255 -24.11 -4.04 11.71
C ALA A 255 -25.33 -3.53 12.51
N LEU A 256 -26.38 -4.34 12.62
CA LEU A 256 -27.54 -4.04 13.46
C LEU A 256 -27.16 -4.00 14.94
N VAL A 257 -26.33 -4.95 15.41
CA VAL A 257 -25.83 -4.97 16.79
C VAL A 257 -24.98 -3.74 17.08
N THR A 258 -24.04 -3.35 16.21
CA THR A 258 -23.21 -2.15 16.44
C THR A 258 -24.06 -0.88 16.45
N THR A 259 -25.03 -0.76 15.55
CA THR A 259 -25.97 0.38 15.53
C THR A 259 -26.83 0.42 16.79
N ALA A 260 -27.28 -0.74 17.28
CA ALA A 260 -28.04 -0.83 18.54
C ALA A 260 -27.19 -0.40 19.76
N LEU A 261 -25.91 -0.78 19.80
CA LEU A 261 -24.98 -0.35 20.85
C LEU A 261 -24.75 1.18 20.83
N MET A 262 -24.67 1.78 19.64
CA MET A 262 -24.59 3.23 19.49
C MET A 262 -25.83 3.93 20.08
N MET A 263 -27.03 3.46 19.71
CA MET A 263 -28.28 4.01 20.23
C MET A 263 -28.36 3.87 21.76
N LEU A 264 -27.99 2.71 22.30
CA LEU A 264 -27.94 2.48 23.74
C LEU A 264 -27.02 3.50 24.43
N LEU A 265 -25.82 3.71 23.89
CA LEU A 265 -24.84 4.63 24.47
C LEU A 265 -25.34 6.08 24.49
N ILE A 266 -25.96 6.53 23.40
CA ILE A 266 -26.56 7.87 23.30
C ILE A 266 -27.67 8.04 24.36
N ILE A 267 -28.53 7.04 24.52
CA ILE A 267 -29.61 7.06 25.52
C ILE A 267 -29.02 7.16 26.93
N VAL A 268 -28.03 6.32 27.27
CA VAL A 268 -27.42 6.29 28.60
C VAL A 268 -26.75 7.62 28.95
N LEU A 269 -26.01 8.21 28.00
CA LEU A 269 -25.42 9.54 28.18
C LEU A 269 -26.50 10.60 28.39
N GLY A 270 -27.57 10.57 27.60
CA GLY A 270 -28.68 11.50 27.74
C GLY A 270 -29.43 11.40 29.05
N VAL A 271 -29.71 10.18 29.50
CA VAL A 271 -30.35 9.96 30.80
C VAL A 271 -29.43 10.45 31.93
N THR A 272 -28.13 10.18 31.86
CA THR A 272 -27.16 10.62 32.88
C THR A 272 -27.15 12.14 33.02
N VAL A 273 -27.10 12.87 31.90
CA VAL A 273 -27.10 14.33 31.89
C VAL A 273 -28.45 14.89 32.35
N SER A 274 -29.56 14.24 31.99
CA SER A 274 -30.91 14.63 32.44
C SER A 274 -31.12 14.54 33.96
N CYS A 275 -30.25 13.81 34.68
CA CYS A 275 -30.28 13.79 36.14
C CYS A 275 -29.79 15.11 36.76
N ILE A 276 -29.01 15.91 36.01
CA ILE A 276 -28.44 17.19 36.45
C ILE A 276 -29.25 18.37 35.86
N VAL A 277 -29.56 18.32 34.57
CA VAL A 277 -30.13 19.45 33.83
C VAL A 277 -31.54 19.15 33.31
N LYS A 278 -32.32 20.20 33.07
CA LYS A 278 -33.68 20.09 32.53
C LYS A 278 -33.67 19.57 31.09
N GLY A 279 -34.76 18.89 30.69
CA GLY A 279 -34.90 18.19 29.41
C GLY A 279 -34.36 18.92 28.17
N PRO A 280 -34.71 20.20 27.91
CA PRO A 280 -34.19 20.90 26.73
C PRO A 280 -32.66 21.03 26.71
N VAL A 281 -32.05 21.29 27.87
CA VAL A 281 -30.58 21.45 27.98
C VAL A 281 -29.89 20.10 27.83
N ALA A 282 -30.46 19.03 28.40
CA ALA A 282 -29.95 17.67 28.22
C ALA A 282 -29.96 17.26 26.74
N LEU A 283 -31.05 17.57 26.03
CA LEU A 283 -31.17 17.27 24.60
C LEU A 283 -30.07 17.97 23.78
N PHE A 284 -29.90 19.29 23.96
CA PHE A 284 -28.82 20.00 23.26
C PHE A 284 -27.45 19.44 23.58
N PHE A 285 -27.18 19.12 24.85
CA PHE A 285 -25.91 18.52 25.27
C PHE A 285 -25.66 17.18 24.56
N THR A 286 -26.64 16.27 24.58
CA THR A 286 -26.51 14.95 23.94
C THR A 286 -26.32 15.04 22.43
N PHE A 287 -27.03 15.96 21.79
CA PHE A 287 -26.94 16.17 20.35
C PHE A 287 -25.57 16.73 19.96
N THR A 288 -25.06 17.72 20.71
CA THR A 288 -23.71 18.24 20.51
C THR A 288 -22.65 17.15 20.73
N PHE A 289 -22.77 16.35 21.79
CA PHE A 289 -21.86 15.23 22.05
C PHE A 289 -21.88 14.19 20.93
N PHE A 290 -23.05 13.88 20.39
CA PHE A 290 -23.19 12.98 19.26
C PHE A 290 -22.49 13.54 18.00
N ILE A 291 -22.73 14.80 17.64
CA ILE A 291 -22.09 15.42 16.46
C ILE A 291 -20.57 15.44 16.62
N VAL A 292 -20.07 15.85 17.78
CA VAL A 292 -18.62 15.92 18.04
C VAL A 292 -18.00 14.53 18.01
N GLY A 293 -18.62 13.54 18.65
CA GLY A 293 -18.12 12.16 18.67
C GLY A 293 -18.22 11.44 17.33
N GLN A 294 -19.18 11.79 16.47
CA GLN A 294 -19.35 11.16 15.16
C GLN A 294 -18.43 11.74 14.09
N PHE A 295 -18.32 13.07 14.02
CA PHE A 295 -17.66 13.75 12.90
C PHE A 295 -16.31 14.37 13.25
N PHE A 296 -16.11 14.79 14.50
CA PHE A 296 -14.93 15.55 14.91
C PHE A 296 -13.93 14.74 15.73
N HIS A 297 -14.26 13.51 16.14
CA HIS A 297 -13.36 12.68 16.95
C HIS A 297 -12.06 12.33 16.22
N GLY A 298 -12.14 11.91 14.95
CA GLY A 298 -10.95 11.63 14.13
C GLY A 298 -10.07 12.87 13.94
N PHE A 299 -10.68 14.03 13.70
CA PHE A 299 -9.98 15.31 13.60
C PHE A 299 -9.29 15.70 14.92
N MET A 300 -9.94 15.47 16.08
CA MET A 300 -9.31 15.68 17.39
C MET A 300 -8.10 14.77 17.58
N GLN A 301 -8.20 13.49 17.25
CA GLN A 301 -7.07 12.56 17.34
C GLN A 301 -5.92 12.93 16.40
N GLU A 302 -6.23 13.38 15.18
CA GLU A 302 -5.23 13.84 14.22
C GLU A 302 -4.46 15.06 14.75
N ILE A 303 -5.15 16.06 15.31
CA ILE A 303 -4.49 17.23 15.92
C ILE A 303 -3.61 16.84 17.11
N LEU A 304 -4.02 15.84 17.89
CA LEU A 304 -3.29 15.43 19.09
C LEU A 304 -2.07 14.56 18.80
N TYR A 305 -2.19 13.62 17.87
CA TYR A 305 -1.23 12.52 17.70
C TYR A 305 -0.47 12.54 16.37
N SER A 306 -0.91 13.25 15.34
CA SER A 306 -0.20 13.31 14.05
C SER A 306 0.96 14.32 14.08
N PRO A 307 2.22 13.88 13.86
CA PRO A 307 3.37 14.77 13.81
C PRO A 307 3.45 15.60 12.51
N THR A 308 2.82 15.14 11.43
CA THR A 308 2.81 15.80 10.11
C THR A 308 1.88 17.02 10.03
N GLN A 309 0.89 17.08 10.92
CA GLN A 309 -0.06 18.18 11.10
C GLN A 309 0.23 18.98 12.37
N GLN A 310 1.49 18.99 12.86
CA GLN A 310 1.92 19.92 13.89
C GLN A 310 1.96 21.35 13.33
N GLY A 311 0.78 21.92 13.05
CA GLY A 311 0.60 23.35 13.14
C GLY A 311 1.02 23.79 14.54
N MET A 312 1.70 24.93 14.64
CA MET A 312 2.06 25.50 15.93
C MET A 312 0.78 25.90 16.66
N GLY A 313 0.20 24.97 17.41
CA GLY A 313 -0.95 25.11 18.32
C GLY A 313 -2.14 25.93 17.80
N ALA A 314 -3.10 26.21 18.68
CA ALA A 314 -4.28 26.99 18.30
C ALA A 314 -3.95 28.50 18.29
N ILE A 315 -3.16 28.94 19.26
CA ILE A 315 -2.79 30.33 19.48
C ILE A 315 -1.67 30.73 18.52
N ALA A 316 -0.64 29.91 18.32
CA ALA A 316 0.36 30.21 17.30
C ALA A 316 -0.24 30.22 15.88
N SER A 317 -1.23 29.37 15.56
CA SER A 317 -1.97 29.44 14.29
C SER A 317 -2.77 30.75 14.13
N ALA A 318 -3.39 31.25 15.21
CA ALA A 318 -4.08 32.53 15.21
C ALA A 318 -3.10 33.71 15.03
N VAL A 319 -1.94 33.68 15.68
CA VAL A 319 -0.87 34.68 15.52
C VAL A 319 -0.33 34.67 14.08
N MET A 320 -0.10 33.49 13.50
CA MET A 320 0.36 33.37 12.11
C MET A 320 -0.68 33.83 11.09
N THR A 321 -1.97 33.60 11.36
CA THR A 321 -3.06 34.10 10.52
C THR A 321 -3.14 35.62 10.56
N ALA A 322 -2.98 36.24 11.75
CA ALA A 322 -2.87 37.69 11.86
C ALA A 322 -1.65 38.24 11.11
N GLN A 323 -0.54 37.48 11.10
CA GLN A 323 0.68 37.79 10.34
C GLN A 323 0.61 37.41 8.84
N HIS A 324 -0.51 36.86 8.36
CA HIS A 324 -0.68 36.35 6.99
C HIS A 324 0.43 35.40 6.53
N ARG A 325 0.93 34.54 7.43
CA ARG A 325 1.98 33.57 7.13
C ARG A 325 1.45 32.14 7.04
N ASN A 326 2.11 31.34 6.21
CA ASN A 326 1.83 29.91 6.11
C ASN A 326 2.33 29.20 7.40
N PRO A 327 1.50 28.34 8.04
CA PRO A 327 1.86 27.59 9.24
C PRO A 327 3.19 26.81 9.19
N GLN A 328 3.68 26.46 8.00
CA GLN A 328 4.94 25.73 7.83
C GLN A 328 6.21 26.60 7.91
N VAL A 329 6.07 27.93 7.86
CA VAL A 329 7.21 28.88 7.76
C VAL A 329 7.68 29.36 9.15
N GLY A 330 6.89 29.10 10.21
CA GLY A 330 7.19 29.54 11.57
C GLY A 330 6.80 31.00 11.84
N MET A 331 6.84 31.41 13.12
CA MET A 331 6.46 32.76 13.56
C MET A 331 7.65 33.73 13.52
N ASP A 332 7.44 34.97 13.04
CA ASP A 332 8.45 36.04 13.05
C ASP A 332 8.53 36.75 14.41
N VAL A 333 8.87 36.00 15.45
CA VAL A 333 8.97 36.54 16.80
C VAL A 333 10.22 36.00 17.48
N SER A 334 10.72 36.72 18.48
CA SER A 334 11.88 36.28 19.26
C SER A 334 11.70 34.85 19.78
N GLU A 335 12.78 34.07 19.88
CA GLU A 335 12.74 32.69 20.40
C GLU A 335 12.03 32.60 21.77
N THR A 336 12.16 33.65 22.58
CA THR A 336 11.48 33.78 23.88
C THR A 336 9.96 33.89 23.72
N THR A 337 9.49 34.70 22.77
CA THR A 337 8.06 34.82 22.45
C THR A 337 7.49 33.52 21.88
N GLN A 338 8.24 32.83 21.01
CA GLN A 338 7.87 31.51 20.50
C GLN A 338 7.68 30.49 21.62
N ARG A 339 8.62 30.42 22.59
CA ARG A 339 8.51 29.51 23.74
C ARG A 339 7.32 29.83 24.65
N VAL A 340 7.02 31.11 24.85
CA VAL A 340 5.84 31.52 25.64
C VAL A 340 4.56 31.12 24.91
N VAL A 341 4.44 31.40 23.61
CA VAL A 341 3.27 31.02 22.81
C VAL A 341 3.08 29.50 22.79
N ALA A 342 4.17 28.73 22.58
CA ALA A 342 4.14 27.27 22.63
C ALA A 342 3.72 26.75 24.02
N GLY A 343 4.16 27.40 25.10
CA GLY A 343 3.75 27.08 26.46
C GLY A 343 2.26 27.34 26.72
N ILE A 344 1.71 28.43 26.18
CA ILE A 344 0.27 28.74 26.31
C ILE A 344 -0.56 27.77 25.45
N ASP A 345 -0.04 27.34 24.29
CA ASP A 345 -0.69 26.36 23.43
C ASP A 345 -0.82 24.95 24.04
N ALA A 346 -0.09 24.67 25.12
CA ALA A 346 -0.30 23.46 25.90
C ALA A 346 -1.69 23.44 26.57
N VAL A 347 -2.27 24.60 26.89
CA VAL A 347 -3.56 24.68 27.60
C VAL A 347 -4.73 24.25 26.71
N PRO A 348 -4.95 24.82 25.50
CA PRO A 348 -5.97 24.32 24.59
C PRO A 348 -5.76 22.85 24.22
N ARG A 349 -4.51 22.41 24.07
CA ARG A 349 -4.18 21.02 23.76
C ARG A 349 -4.56 20.08 24.91
N ALA A 350 -4.31 20.48 26.16
CA ALA A 350 -4.72 19.71 27.33
C ALA A 350 -6.24 19.65 27.49
N ILE A 351 -6.95 20.73 27.17
CA ILE A 351 -8.42 20.75 27.14
C ILE A 351 -8.93 19.80 26.05
N LEU A 352 -8.39 19.89 24.83
CA LEU A 352 -8.78 19.03 23.72
C LEU A 352 -8.49 17.55 24.02
N TRP A 353 -7.36 17.27 24.68
CA TRP A 353 -7.05 15.94 25.19
C TRP A 353 -8.10 15.45 26.18
N GLY A 354 -8.46 16.27 27.18
CA GLY A 354 -9.51 15.92 28.13
C GLY A 354 -10.86 15.64 27.46
N PHE A 355 -11.27 16.49 26.50
CA PHE A 355 -12.48 16.30 25.72
C PHE A 355 -12.44 15.02 24.87
N SER A 356 -11.28 14.70 24.26
CA SER A 356 -11.11 13.47 23.47
C SER A 356 -11.31 12.19 24.28
N GLN A 357 -11.00 12.22 25.58
CA GLN A 357 -11.18 11.08 26.49
C GLN A 357 -12.62 10.97 27.02
N ILE A 358 -13.35 12.09 27.10
CA ILE A 358 -14.72 12.15 27.63
C ILE A 358 -15.75 11.88 26.54
N VAL A 359 -15.47 12.29 25.29
CA VAL A 359 -16.40 12.11 24.18
C VAL A 359 -16.15 10.72 23.56
N PRO A 360 -17.15 9.81 23.56
CA PRO A 360 -17.00 8.53 22.90
C PRO A 360 -16.87 8.72 21.38
N ASP A 361 -16.05 7.87 20.77
CA ASP A 361 -15.95 7.80 19.32
C ASP A 361 -17.16 7.05 18.75
N PHE A 362 -18.11 7.78 18.17
CA PHE A 362 -19.30 7.20 17.56
C PHE A 362 -19.02 6.67 16.14
N SER A 363 -17.93 7.12 15.50
CA SER A 363 -17.59 6.72 14.12
C SER A 363 -17.34 5.22 14.01
N VAL A 364 -16.77 4.61 15.07
CA VAL A 364 -16.53 3.16 15.17
C VAL A 364 -17.82 2.36 15.02
N PHE A 365 -18.95 2.84 15.54
CA PHE A 365 -20.23 2.13 15.43
C PHE A 365 -20.84 2.20 14.03
N ASN A 366 -20.59 3.30 13.31
CA ASN A 366 -21.07 3.51 11.94
C ASN A 366 -20.21 2.82 10.88
N SER A 367 -18.95 2.50 11.20
CA SER A 367 -18.04 1.80 10.28
C SER A 367 -18.63 0.48 9.76
N ALA A 368 -19.35 -0.26 10.60
CA ALA A 368 -20.01 -1.52 10.25
C ALA A 368 -21.09 -1.36 9.17
N ALA A 369 -21.80 -0.22 9.13
CA ALA A 369 -22.78 0.06 8.08
C ALA A 369 -22.10 0.23 6.72
N GLY A 370 -20.95 0.92 6.68
CA GLY A 370 -20.17 1.10 5.45
C GLY A 370 -19.69 -0.22 4.84
N PHE A 371 -19.36 -1.24 5.65
CA PHE A 371 -19.02 -2.56 5.13
C PHE A 371 -20.22 -3.23 4.44
N VAL A 372 -21.40 -3.16 5.05
CA VAL A 372 -22.63 -3.77 4.48
C VAL A 372 -23.07 -3.04 3.21
N GLU A 373 -22.97 -1.70 3.18
CA GLU A 373 -23.29 -0.88 2.00
C GLU A 373 -22.43 -1.25 0.79
N ASN A 374 -21.14 -1.52 1.02
CA ASN A 374 -20.21 -1.93 -0.01
C ASN A 374 -20.25 -3.45 -0.32
N GLY A 375 -21.18 -4.19 0.30
CA GLY A 375 -21.35 -5.64 0.07
C GLY A 375 -20.30 -6.53 0.73
N PHE A 376 -19.57 -6.03 1.73
CA PHE A 376 -18.53 -6.76 2.45
C PHE A 376 -19.03 -7.31 3.81
N ASP A 377 -18.41 -8.41 4.30
CA ASP A 377 -18.66 -8.91 5.67
C ASP A 377 -18.07 -7.94 6.70
N VAL A 378 -18.82 -7.72 7.78
CA VAL A 378 -18.38 -6.88 8.89
C VAL A 378 -17.33 -7.63 9.72
N PRO A 379 -16.09 -7.12 9.85
CA PRO A 379 -15.02 -7.79 10.57
C PRO A 379 -15.26 -7.77 12.08
N PHE A 380 -15.51 -8.95 12.67
CA PHE A 380 -15.93 -9.05 14.07
C PHE A 380 -14.94 -8.44 15.07
N ALA A 381 -13.65 -8.74 14.95
CA ALA A 381 -12.62 -8.28 15.87
C ALA A 381 -12.29 -6.78 15.71
N GLU A 382 -12.46 -6.23 14.50
CA GLU A 382 -12.04 -4.88 14.17
C GLU A 382 -13.16 -3.85 14.36
N THR A 383 -14.43 -4.25 14.27
CA THR A 383 -15.58 -3.33 14.40
C THR A 383 -16.49 -3.69 15.57
N VAL A 384 -16.93 -4.95 15.70
CA VAL A 384 -17.92 -5.35 16.72
C VAL A 384 -17.32 -5.34 18.13
N VAL A 385 -16.12 -5.89 18.30
CA VAL A 385 -15.45 -5.93 19.61
C VAL A 385 -15.14 -4.53 20.13
N PRO A 386 -14.51 -3.61 19.36
CA PRO A 386 -14.30 -2.24 19.82
C PRO A 386 -15.60 -1.50 20.14
N ALA A 387 -16.64 -1.64 19.31
CA ALA A 387 -17.95 -1.04 19.59
C ALA A 387 -18.52 -1.51 20.94
N PHE A 388 -18.42 -2.82 21.24
CA PHE A 388 -18.86 -3.37 22.51
C PHE A 388 -18.02 -2.86 23.70
N LEU A 389 -16.70 -2.81 23.55
CA LEU A 389 -15.79 -2.32 24.59
C LEU A 389 -15.98 -0.83 24.88
N ILE A 390 -16.14 0.00 23.85
CA ILE A 390 -16.45 1.43 24.00
C ILE A 390 -17.79 1.59 24.71
N CYS A 391 -18.81 0.84 24.27
CA CYS A 391 -20.12 0.87 24.92
C CYS A 391 -20.01 0.54 26.42
N LEU A 392 -19.35 -0.55 26.80
CA LEU A 392 -19.15 -0.92 28.20
C LEU A 392 -18.30 0.11 28.97
N GLY A 393 -17.23 0.62 28.35
CA GLY A 393 -16.33 1.60 28.94
C GLY A 393 -17.03 2.88 29.37
N PHE A 394 -18.04 3.31 28.61
CA PHE A 394 -18.86 4.48 28.95
C PHE A 394 -20.13 4.14 29.74
N LEU A 395 -20.72 2.96 29.54
CA LEU A 395 -21.93 2.53 30.25
C LEU A 395 -21.72 2.48 31.77
N ILE A 396 -20.65 1.82 32.22
CA ILE A 396 -20.35 1.61 33.65
C ILE A 396 -20.22 2.95 34.40
N PRO A 397 -19.33 3.89 34.00
CA PRO A 397 -19.19 5.15 34.71
C PRO A 397 -20.45 6.00 34.64
N CYS A 398 -21.17 6.02 33.50
CA CYS A 398 -22.41 6.79 33.37
C CYS A 398 -23.48 6.30 34.36
N VAL A 399 -23.67 4.99 34.50
CA VAL A 399 -24.63 4.41 35.45
C VAL A 399 -24.24 4.73 36.90
N LEU A 400 -22.94 4.64 37.24
CA LEU A 400 -22.47 4.98 38.58
C LEU A 400 -22.67 6.47 38.91
N ILE A 401 -22.34 7.36 37.96
CA ILE A 401 -22.52 8.81 38.09
C ILE A 401 -24.01 9.14 38.22
N ALA A 402 -24.86 8.63 37.34
CA ALA A 402 -26.30 8.83 37.39
C ALA A 402 -26.88 8.35 38.74
N GLY A 403 -26.47 7.18 39.21
CA GLY A 403 -26.89 6.64 40.51
C GLY A 403 -26.46 7.51 41.69
N ALA A 404 -25.24 8.04 41.67
CA ALA A 404 -24.76 8.96 42.70
C ALA A 404 -25.52 10.30 42.69
N LEU A 405 -25.75 10.87 41.50
CA LEU A 405 -26.48 12.13 41.32
C LEU A 405 -27.93 12.03 41.81
N LEU A 406 -28.61 10.92 41.50
CA LEU A 406 -29.96 10.67 42.00
C LEU A 406 -29.99 10.60 43.53
N LYS A 407 -29.01 9.92 44.16
CA LYS A 407 -28.89 9.87 45.62
C LYS A 407 -28.64 11.25 46.25
N PHE A 408 -27.76 12.07 45.67
CA PHE A 408 -27.50 13.41 46.18
C PHE A 408 -28.74 14.31 46.08
N ARG A 409 -29.51 14.19 44.99
CA ARG A 409 -30.76 14.93 44.81
C ARG A 409 -31.83 14.55 45.84
N GLU A 410 -31.90 13.28 46.23
CA GLU A 410 -32.80 12.82 47.29
C GLU A 410 -32.40 13.31 48.69
N LEU A 411 -31.11 13.56 48.92
CA LEU A 411 -30.58 14.07 50.19
C LEU A 411 -30.79 15.58 50.36
N GLU A 412 -30.71 16.37 49.29
CA GLU A 412 -31.03 17.82 49.33
C GLU A 412 -32.55 18.11 49.44
N SER A 413 -33.38 17.13 49.08
CA SER A 413 -34.85 17.24 49.16
C SER A 413 -35.43 16.97 50.55
N LYS A 414 -34.61 16.57 51.53
CA LYS A 414 -34.99 16.34 52.93
C LYS A 414 -34.37 17.40 53.82
#